data_AF-A0A9Q7I3X6-F1
#
_entry.id   AF-A0A9Q7I3X6-F1
#
_cell.length_a   1.000
_cell.length_b   1.000
_cell.length_c   1.000
_cell.angle_alpha   90.00
_cell.angle_beta   90.00
_cell.angle_gamma   90.00
#
_symmetry.space_group_name_H-M   'P 1'
#
loop_
_entity.id
_entity.type
_entity.pdbx_description
1 polymer ?
#
loop_
_entity_poly.entity_id
_entity_poly.type
_entity_poly.pdbx_seq_one_letter_code
_entity_poly.pdbx_strand_id
1 'polypeptide(L)' 'MAIKSISKSELEVMSVDLYKADKDSVASLLGGTTDPKNVSLKETVKQFEAQGFKKKES' A
#
# COMPACT_ATOMS: atom_id res chain seq x y z
N MET A 1 -6.49 -22.45 -20.56
CA MET A 1 -5.95 -21.66 -19.43
C MET A 1 -7.13 -21.34 -18.51
N ALA A 2 -7.17 -21.92 -17.31
CA ALA A 2 -8.24 -21.66 -16.35
C ALA A 2 -7.84 -20.48 -15.47
N ILE A 3 -8.67 -19.44 -15.45
CA ILE A 3 -8.53 -18.29 -14.55
C ILE A 3 -8.96 -18.80 -13.17
N LYS A 4 -8.01 -18.98 -12.25
CA LYS A 4 -8.29 -19.48 -10.90
C LYS A 4 -8.98 -18.34 -10.13
N SER A 5 -10.30 -18.43 -9.95
CA SER A 5 -11.06 -17.50 -9.12
C SER A 5 -10.50 -17.51 -7.70
N ILE A 6 -9.93 -16.39 -7.26
CA ILE A 6 -9.44 -16.20 -5.89
C ILE A 6 -10.67 -16.17 -4.98
N SER A 7 -10.84 -17.15 -4.09
CA SER A 7 -11.95 -17.18 -3.15
C SER A 7 -11.78 -16.03 -2.13
N LYS A 8 -12.89 -15.42 -1.74
CA LYS A 8 -13.01 -14.23 -0.88
C LYS A 8 -12.43 -14.38 0.55
N SER A 9 -11.77 -15.50 0.85
CA SER A 9 -11.37 -15.97 2.18
C SER A 9 -9.93 -15.62 2.60
N GLU A 10 -9.16 -14.89 1.79
CA GLU A 10 -7.75 -14.51 2.08
C GLU A 10 -7.53 -12.99 2.10
N LEU A 11 -8.49 -12.22 2.60
CA LEU A 11 -8.23 -10.80 2.89
C LEU A 11 -7.49 -10.67 4.22
N GLU A 12 -6.16 -10.81 4.19
CA GLU A 12 -5.32 -10.40 5.32
C GLU A 12 -5.24 -8.87 5.36
N VAL A 13 -5.77 -8.29 6.43
CA VAL A 13 -5.65 -6.85 6.69
C VAL A 13 -4.34 -6.59 7.40
N MET A 14 -3.38 -6.00 6.70
CA MET A 14 -2.12 -5.55 7.28
C MET A 14 -2.24 -4.10 7.76
N SER A 15 -1.88 -3.85 9.02
CA SER A 15 -1.79 -2.51 9.60
C SER A 15 -0.35 -2.21 10.01
N VAL A 16 0.15 -1.03 9.63
CA VAL A 16 1.53 -0.59 9.93
C VAL A 16 1.47 0.73 10.71
N ASP A 17 2.08 0.76 11.89
CA ASP A 17 2.27 1.98 12.68
C ASP A 17 3.52 2.72 12.20
N LEU A 18 3.33 3.79 11.43
CA LEU A 18 4.41 4.57 10.84
C LEU A 18 5.30 5.32 11.88
N TYR A 19 4.84 5.47 13.13
CA TYR A 19 5.67 6.09 14.19
C TYR A 19 6.71 5.13 14.76
N LYS A 20 6.42 3.82 14.70
CA LYS A 20 7.25 2.74 15.24
C LYS A 20 7.91 1.89 14.16
N ALA A 21 7.45 2.02 12.92
CA ALA A 21 7.96 1.25 11.79
C ALA A 21 9.43 1.56 11.50
N ASP A 22 10.16 0.50 11.19
CA ASP A 22 11.50 0.59 10.61
C ASP A 22 11.41 1.20 9.20
N LYS A 23 12.24 2.21 8.93
CA LYS A 23 12.15 3.02 7.71
C LYS A 23 12.46 2.19 6.47
N ASP A 24 13.49 1.37 6.53
CA ASP A 24 13.95 0.55 5.41
C ASP A 24 12.91 -0.52 5.04
N SER A 25 12.24 -1.08 6.05
CA SER A 25 11.19 -2.08 5.87
C SER A 25 9.94 -1.54 5.17
N VAL A 26 9.55 -0.29 5.46
CA VAL A 26 8.29 0.30 4.93
C VAL A 26 8.49 1.20 3.71
N ALA A 27 9.73 1.61 3.41
CA ALA A 27 10.04 2.46 2.26
C ALA A 27 9.49 1.87 0.95
N SER A 28 9.66 0.56 0.74
CA SER A 28 9.18 -0.16 -0.45
C SER A 28 7.67 -0.12 -0.61
N LEU A 29 6.92 -0.11 0.49
CA LEU A 29 5.45 -0.08 0.49
C LEU A 29 4.90 1.33 0.20
N LEU A 30 5.69 2.35 0.52
CA LEU A 30 5.30 3.76 0.49
C LEU A 30 5.93 4.50 -0.69
N GLY A 31 6.19 3.80 -1.80
CA GLY A 31 6.70 4.40 -3.02
C GLY A 31 8.14 4.94 -2.91
N GLY A 32 8.94 4.38 -2.01
CA GLY A 32 10.35 4.74 -1.82
C GLY A 32 10.60 5.91 -0.85
N THR A 33 9.60 6.31 -0.04
CA THR A 33 9.84 7.36 0.97
C THR A 33 10.90 6.93 1.98
N THR A 34 11.84 7.83 2.25
CA THR A 34 12.90 7.65 3.25
C THR A 34 12.47 8.08 4.65
N ASP A 35 11.28 8.70 4.80
CA ASP A 35 10.75 9.09 6.10
C ASP A 35 9.29 8.64 6.28
N PRO A 36 9.04 7.54 7.01
CA PRO A 36 7.69 7.04 7.25
C PRO A 36 6.84 7.99 8.11
N LYS A 37 7.45 8.93 8.83
CA LYS A 37 6.72 9.92 9.65
C LYS A 37 6.24 11.12 8.82
N ASN A 38 6.76 11.30 7.61
CA ASN A 38 6.42 12.39 6.70
C ASN A 38 5.76 11.86 5.41
N VAL A 39 4.76 11.00 5.57
CA VAL A 39 4.00 10.43 4.45
C VAL A 39 2.75 11.25 4.22
N SER A 40 2.62 11.85 3.03
CA SER A 40 1.41 12.56 2.63
C SER A 40 0.43 11.63 1.92
N LEU A 41 -0.76 11.46 2.49
CA LEU A 41 -1.83 10.65 1.89
C LEU A 41 -2.09 11.02 0.41
N LYS A 42 -2.06 12.31 0.08
CA LYS A 42 -2.30 12.80 -1.28
C LYS A 42 -1.21 12.33 -2.26
N GLU A 43 0.03 12.33 -1.82
CA GLU A 43 1.16 11.92 -2.65
C GLU A 43 1.19 10.40 -2.81
N THR A 44 0.97 9.68 -1.72
CA THR A 44 0.83 8.22 -1.74
C THR A 44 -0.25 7.81 -2.72
N VAL A 45 -1.46 8.37 -2.63
CA VAL A 45 -2.55 8.07 -3.57
C VAL A 45 -2.11 8.27 -5.03
N LYS A 46 -1.45 9.39 -5.35
CA LYS A 46 -0.97 9.64 -6.72
C LYS A 46 0.03 8.59 -7.20
N GLN A 47 0.94 8.13 -6.33
CA GLN A 47 1.91 7.09 -6.68
C GLN A 47 1.23 5.74 -6.92
N PHE A 48 0.24 5.37 -6.11
CA PHE A 48 -0.55 4.16 -6.33
C PHE A 48 -1.37 4.26 -7.61
N GLU A 49 -2.01 5.40 -7.88
CA GLU A 49 -2.73 5.66 -9.14
C GLU A 49 -1.79 5.60 -10.36
N ALA A 50 -0.56 6.12 -10.26
CA ALA A 50 0.45 6.03 -11.30
C ALA A 50 0.93 4.59 -11.56
N GLN A 51 0.84 3.71 -10.56
CA GLN A 51 1.09 2.27 -10.70
C GLN A 51 -0.12 1.50 -11.28
N GLY A 52 -1.22 2.19 -11.61
CA GLY A 52 -2.42 1.59 -12.18
C GLY A 52 -3.44 1.11 -11.15
N PHE A 53 -3.22 1.35 -9.85
CA PHE A 53 -4.22 1.07 -8.83
C PHE A 53 -5.35 2.09 -8.91
N LYS A 54 -6.56 1.65 -8.54
CA LYS A 54 -7.73 2.52 -8.40
C LYS A 54 -8.20 2.48 -6.97
N LYS A 55 -8.66 3.63 -6.45
CA LYS A 55 -9.39 3.66 -5.19
C LYS A 55 -10.60 2.76 -5.32
N LYS A 56 -10.88 2.00 -4.26
CA LYS A 56 -12.10 1.23 -4.17
C LYS A 56 -13.27 2.22 -4.16
N GLU A 57 -14.20 2.06 -5.09
CA GLU A 57 -15.45 2.81 -5.08
C GLU A 57 -16.19 2.48 -3.78
N SER A 58 -16.71 3.52 -3.12
CA SER A 58 -17.43 3.40 -1.84
C SER A 58 -18.79 2.75 -2.00
#